data_AF-A0A1V5LB16-F1
#
_entry.id   AF-A0A1V5LB16-F1
#
_cell.length_a   1.000
_cell.length_b   1.000
_cell.length_c   1.000
_cell.angle_alpha   90.00
_cell.angle_beta   90.00
_cell.angle_gamma   90.00
#
_symmetry.space_group_name_H-M   'P 1'
#
loop_
_entity.id
_entity.type
_entity.pdbx_description
1 polymer ?
#
loop_
_entity_poly.entity_id
_entity_poly.type
_entity_poly.pdbx_seq_one_letter_code
_entity_poly.pdbx_strand_id
1 'polypeptide(L)'
;MMRGDEERQEGFVVFTSLEDRIPSDHPLRAIRRLVDGALSEMSPLLDSLYASGGRVSIPPEYLLRAQLVQILFAIPSERRLCEHLEYNLLFRWFVGLPLSEAVWHPTTFT
;
A
#
# COMPACT_ATOMS: atom_id res chain seq x y z
N MET A 1 -6.52 40.59 -4.09
CA MET A 1 -6.57 39.17 -3.69
C MET A 1 -6.50 39.10 -2.18
N MET A 2 -7.39 38.34 -1.54
CA MET A 2 -7.38 38.12 -0.09
C MET A 2 -6.73 36.76 0.16
N ARG A 3 -5.65 36.73 0.97
CA ARG A 3 -4.95 35.50 1.35
C ARG A 3 -5.85 34.74 2.32
N GLY A 4 -6.23 33.51 1.97
CA GLY A 4 -6.91 32.62 2.92
C GLY A 4 -5.96 32.29 4.07
N ASP A 5 -6.47 32.30 5.29
CA ASP A 5 -5.69 31.89 6.46
C ASP A 5 -5.47 30.37 6.44
N GLU A 6 -4.27 29.94 6.84
CA GLU A 6 -3.96 28.52 7.04
C GLU A 6 -4.65 28.04 8.32
N GLU A 7 -5.81 27.39 8.18
CA GLU A 7 -6.39 26.63 9.28
C GLU A 7 -5.56 25.35 9.51
N ARG A 8 -4.82 25.32 10.63
CA ARG A 8 -4.15 24.10 11.10
C ARG A 8 -5.18 23.19 11.72
N GLN A 9 -5.54 22.14 10.98
CA GLN A 9 -6.53 21.18 11.39
C GLN A 9 -5.99 20.29 12.52
N GLU A 10 -6.44 20.53 13.77
CA GLU A 10 -6.18 19.62 14.90
C GLU A 10 -6.98 18.31 14.72
N GLY A 11 -6.37 17.18 15.08
CA GLY A 11 -6.66 15.84 14.55
C GLY A 11 -8.14 15.44 14.47
N PHE A 12 -8.61 15.18 13.25
CA PHE A 12 -9.91 14.58 12.99
C PHE A 12 -9.82 13.04 12.97
N VAL A 13 -10.81 12.38 13.58
CA VAL A 13 -11.01 10.93 13.47
C VAL A 13 -11.42 10.58 12.03
N VAL A 14 -10.58 9.81 11.35
CA VAL A 14 -10.82 9.34 9.98
C VAL A 14 -11.87 8.23 10.00
N PHE A 15 -13.13 8.58 9.73
CA PHE A 15 -14.19 7.64 9.33
C PHE A 15 -14.22 7.42 7.80
N THR A 16 -13.19 7.88 7.09
CA THR A 16 -13.12 7.80 5.63
C THR A 16 -12.15 6.70 5.23
N SER A 17 -12.59 5.78 4.37
CA SER A 17 -11.71 4.74 3.83
C SER A 17 -10.56 5.40 3.04
N LEU A 18 -9.38 4.78 3.01
CA LEU A 18 -8.33 5.16 2.06
C LEU A 18 -8.87 5.23 0.63
N GLU A 19 -9.86 4.39 0.32
CA GLU A 19 -10.57 4.36 -0.96
C GLU A 19 -11.18 5.70 -1.34
N ASP A 20 -11.79 6.43 -0.39
CA ASP A 20 -12.49 7.69 -0.70
C ASP A 20 -11.51 8.85 -0.95
N ARG A 21 -10.24 8.68 -0.57
CA ARG A 21 -9.19 9.71 -0.73
C ARG A 21 -8.53 9.66 -2.10
N ILE A 22 -8.68 8.56 -2.83
CA ILE A 22 -8.06 8.39 -4.15
C ILE A 22 -9.08 8.79 -5.22
N PRO A 23 -8.78 9.73 -6.13
CA PRO A 23 -9.68 10.10 -7.21
C PRO A 23 -10.14 8.87 -8.01
N SER A 24 -11.41 8.83 -8.40
CA SER A 24 -11.98 7.70 -9.16
C SER A 24 -11.32 7.49 -10.53
N ASP A 25 -10.79 8.56 -11.13
CA ASP A 25 -10.07 8.55 -12.41
C ASP A 25 -8.57 8.29 -12.27
N HIS A 26 -8.07 8.01 -11.07
CA HIS A 26 -6.64 7.79 -10.87
C HIS A 26 -6.17 6.49 -11.55
N PRO A 27 -5.11 6.50 -12.39
CA PRO A 27 -4.71 5.35 -13.20
C PRO A 27 -4.33 4.11 -12.38
N LEU A 28 -3.79 4.29 -11.18
CA LEU A 28 -3.51 3.17 -10.26
C LEU A 28 -4.76 2.36 -9.88
N ARG A 29 -5.99 2.88 -10.04
CA ARG A 29 -7.21 2.09 -9.84
C ARG A 29 -7.38 0.99 -10.87
N ALA A 30 -7.12 1.29 -12.14
CA ALA A 30 -7.15 0.28 -13.18
C ALA A 30 -6.07 -0.79 -12.93
N ILE A 31 -4.85 -0.35 -12.61
CA ILE A 31 -3.72 -1.23 -12.31
C ILE A 31 -4.03 -2.11 -11.11
N ARG A 32 -4.55 -1.52 -10.02
CA ARG A 32 -4.89 -2.26 -8.79
C ARG A 32 -5.89 -3.38 -9.08
N ARG A 33 -6.94 -3.13 -9.86
CA ARG A 33 -7.93 -4.17 -10.21
C ARG A 33 -7.29 -5.33 -10.96
N LEU A 34 -6.39 -5.04 -11.90
CA LEU A 34 -5.67 -6.07 -12.65
C LEU A 34 -4.76 -6.90 -11.73
N VAL A 35 -4.03 -6.22 -10.84
CA VAL A 35 -3.12 -6.86 -9.89
C VAL A 35 -3.90 -7.71 -8.88
N ASP A 36 -4.97 -7.19 -8.31
CA ASP A 36 -5.81 -7.93 -7.35
C ASP A 36 -6.45 -9.17 -8.01
N GLY A 37 -6.86 -9.07 -9.28
CA GLY A 37 -7.32 -10.22 -10.07
C GLY A 37 -6.24 -11.28 -10.25
N ALA A 38 -5.04 -10.88 -10.70
CA ALA A 38 -3.91 -11.80 -10.89
C ALA A 38 -3.48 -12.46 -9.56
N LEU A 39 -3.42 -11.70 -8.47
CA LEU A 39 -3.11 -12.23 -7.15
C LEU A 39 -4.17 -13.22 -6.67
N SER A 40 -5.45 -12.95 -6.92
CA SER A 40 -6.53 -13.87 -6.58
C SER A 40 -6.42 -15.20 -7.34
N GLU A 41 -6.02 -15.17 -8.61
CA GLU A 41 -5.78 -16.38 -9.40
C GLU A 41 -4.56 -17.17 -8.90
N MET A 42 -3.54 -16.46 -8.40
CA MET A 42 -2.31 -17.06 -7.85
C MET A 42 -2.45 -17.53 -6.40
N SER A 43 -3.47 -17.07 -5.67
CA SER A 43 -3.66 -17.34 -4.23
C SER A 43 -3.57 -18.83 -3.87
N PRO A 44 -4.18 -19.79 -4.60
CA PRO A 44 -4.05 -21.21 -4.27
C PRO A 44 -2.60 -21.73 -4.36
N LEU A 45 -1.82 -21.19 -5.30
CA LEU A 45 -0.41 -21.54 -5.45
C LEU A 45 0.42 -20.89 -4.34
N LEU A 46 0.15 -19.62 -4.01
CA LEU A 46 0.80 -18.94 -2.90
C LEU A 46 0.52 -19.70 -1.59
N ASP A 47 -0.73 -20.04 -1.30
CA ASP A 47 -1.12 -20.82 -0.12
C ASP A 47 -0.36 -22.15 -0.02
N SER A 48 -0.07 -22.81 -1.16
CA SER A 48 0.71 -24.06 -1.17
C SER A 48 2.20 -23.86 -0.84
N LEU A 49 2.74 -22.66 -1.09
CA LEU A 49 4.13 -22.31 -0.82
C LEU A 49 4.33 -21.79 0.62
N TYR A 50 3.28 -21.27 1.25
CA TYR A 50 3.31 -20.80 2.64
C TYR A 50 2.94 -21.93 3.61
N ALA A 51 3.90 -22.31 4.46
CA ALA A 51 3.69 -23.37 5.44
C ALA A 51 2.59 -23.01 6.45
N SER A 52 1.66 -23.94 6.69
CA SER A 52 0.55 -23.80 7.65
C SER A 52 0.97 -23.67 9.12
N GLY A 53 2.27 -23.69 9.44
CA GLY A 53 2.83 -23.76 10.79
C GLY A 53 4.02 -22.84 11.06
N GLY A 54 4.12 -21.70 10.34
CA GLY A 54 5.16 -20.68 10.54
C GLY A 54 4.73 -19.54 11.47
N ARG A 55 5.68 -18.65 11.82
CA ARG A 55 5.35 -17.32 12.39
C ARG A 55 4.40 -16.60 11.44
N VAL A 56 3.50 -15.76 11.95
CA VAL A 56 2.65 -14.88 11.13
C VAL A 56 3.56 -14.03 10.24
N SER A 57 3.74 -14.47 9.00
CA SER A 57 4.51 -13.75 7.99
C SER A 57 3.61 -12.73 7.32
N ILE A 58 4.22 -11.68 6.79
CA ILE A 58 3.51 -10.68 5.99
C ILE A 58 2.96 -11.38 4.73
N PRO A 59 1.66 -11.22 4.40
CA PRO A 59 1.09 -11.85 3.23
C PRO A 59 1.85 -11.46 1.94
N PRO A 60 2.14 -12.41 1.04
CA PRO A 60 2.88 -12.16 -0.21
C PRO A 60 2.24 -11.08 -1.07
N GLU A 61 0.91 -10.97 -1.07
CA GLU A 61 0.13 -10.01 -1.85
C GLU A 61 0.51 -8.57 -1.51
N TYR A 62 0.79 -8.30 -0.23
CA TYR A 62 1.27 -7.01 0.22
C TYR A 62 2.65 -6.67 -0.34
N LEU A 63 3.57 -7.63 -0.28
CA LEU A 63 4.93 -7.45 -0.77
C LEU A 63 4.97 -7.28 -2.29
N LEU A 64 4.18 -8.09 -3.01
CA LEU A 64 4.06 -8.01 -4.47
C LEU A 64 3.48 -6.65 -4.92
N ARG A 65 2.42 -6.17 -4.25
CA ARG A 65 1.88 -4.83 -4.54
C ARG A 65 2.88 -3.72 -4.20
N ALA A 66 3.63 -3.85 -3.10
CA ALA A 66 4.65 -2.86 -2.73
C ALA A 66 5.80 -2.83 -3.75
N GLN A 67 6.25 -3.98 -4.24
CA GLN A 67 7.24 -4.08 -5.31
C GLN A 67 6.76 -3.45 -6.62
N LEU A 68 5.48 -3.63 -6.96
CA LEU A 68 4.89 -2.95 -8.12
C LEU A 68 4.90 -1.42 -7.96
N VAL A 69 4.60 -0.89 -6.77
CA VAL A 69 4.75 0.55 -6.50
C VAL A 69 6.20 1.00 -6.70
N GLN A 70 7.16 0.22 -6.18
CA GLN A 70 8.58 0.52 -6.35
C GLN A 70 8.97 0.64 -7.83
N ILE A 71 8.51 -0.29 -8.67
CA ILE A 71 8.79 -0.31 -10.11
C ILE A 71 8.07 0.85 -10.83
N LEU A 72 6.76 1.02 -10.60
CA LEU A 72 5.94 2.01 -11.29
C LEU A 72 6.38 3.45 -11.01
N PHE A 73 6.89 3.71 -9.82
CA PHE A 73 7.35 5.03 -9.39
C PHE A 73 8.87 5.18 -9.35
N ALA A 74 9.61 4.20 -9.87
CA ALA A 74 11.06 4.17 -9.90
C ALA A 74 11.69 4.50 -8.53
N ILE A 75 11.13 3.93 -7.45
CA ILE A 75 11.64 4.13 -6.09
C ILE A 75 12.98 3.38 -5.96
N PRO A 76 14.05 4.05 -5.54
CA PRO A 76 15.41 3.55 -5.74
C PRO A 76 15.85 2.46 -4.74
N SER A 77 15.07 2.18 -3.70
CA SER A 77 15.36 1.11 -2.74
C SER A 77 14.15 0.74 -1.89
N GLU A 78 14.20 -0.44 -1.27
CA GLU A 78 13.20 -0.98 -0.33
C GLU A 78 13.10 -0.08 0.91
N ARG A 79 14.24 0.47 1.35
CA ARG A 79 14.26 1.45 2.45
C ARG A 79 13.47 2.70 2.09
N ARG A 80 13.65 3.23 0.88
CA ARG A 80 12.85 4.36 0.38
C ARG A 80 11.39 3.96 0.17
N LEU A 81 11.11 2.74 -0.26
CA LEU A 81 9.74 2.23 -0.38
C LEU A 81 9.03 2.23 0.97
N CYS A 82 9.66 1.67 2.02
CA CYS A 82 9.13 1.70 3.37
C CYS A 82 8.87 3.14 3.84
N GLU A 83 9.82 4.05 3.62
CA GLU A 83 9.61 5.48 3.92
C GLU A 83 8.37 6.03 3.19
N HIS A 84 8.23 5.79 1.89
CA HIS A 84 7.06 6.27 1.14
C HIS A 84 5.75 5.66 1.66
N LEU A 85 5.75 4.41 2.11
CA LEU A 85 4.55 3.79 2.69
C LEU A 85 4.15 4.40 4.04
N GLU A 86 5.05 5.06 4.75
CA GLU A 86 4.72 5.74 6.02
C GLU A 86 3.87 6.99 5.78
N TYR A 87 4.18 7.78 4.75
CA TYR A 87 3.52 9.08 4.53
C TYR A 87 2.64 9.17 3.29
N ASN A 88 2.78 8.26 2.31
CA ASN A 88 2.05 8.32 1.06
C ASN A 88 0.78 7.45 1.12
N LEU A 89 -0.36 8.12 1.31
CA LEU A 89 -1.68 7.48 1.39
C LEU A 89 -2.05 6.71 0.11
N LEU A 90 -1.64 7.20 -1.07
CA LEU A 90 -1.91 6.54 -2.34
C LEU A 90 -1.16 5.21 -2.44
N PHE A 91 0.09 5.16 -1.99
CA PHE A 91 0.87 3.93 -2.02
C PHE A 91 0.35 2.93 -0.99
N ARG A 92 0.02 3.40 0.21
CA ARG A 92 -0.65 2.59 1.22
C ARG A 92 -1.95 2.00 0.72
N TRP A 93 -2.78 2.84 0.10
CA TRP A 93 -4.02 2.43 -0.51
C TRP A 93 -3.76 1.34 -1.56
N PHE A 94 -2.84 1.55 -2.51
CA PHE A 94 -2.55 0.59 -3.57
C PHE A 94 -2.06 -0.75 -3.04
N VAL A 95 -1.17 -0.72 -2.03
CA VAL A 95 -0.66 -1.91 -1.35
C VAL A 95 -1.75 -2.62 -0.53
N GLY A 96 -2.78 -1.87 -0.13
CA GLY A 96 -3.85 -2.33 0.77
C GLY A 96 -3.48 -2.23 2.24
N LEU A 97 -2.36 -1.59 2.58
CA LEU A 97 -1.87 -1.50 3.96
C LEU A 97 -2.72 -0.47 4.74
N PRO A 98 -3.43 -0.90 5.82
CA PRO A 98 -4.26 0.00 6.61
C PRO A 98 -3.44 1.14 7.23
N LEU A 99 -4.10 2.28 7.50
CA LEU A 99 -3.45 3.41 8.17
C LEU A 99 -2.96 3.07 9.59
N SER A 100 -3.65 2.15 10.26
CA SER A 100 -3.40 1.75 11.64
C SER A 100 -2.24 0.77 11.81
N GLU A 101 -1.81 0.11 10.73
CA GLU A 101 -0.72 -0.85 10.79
C GLU A 101 0.64 -0.16 10.66
N ALA A 102 1.72 -0.76 11.16
CA ALA A 102 3.06 -0.24 10.91
C ALA A 102 3.57 -0.68 9.53
N VAL A 103 4.41 0.11 8.88
CA VAL A 103 5.13 -0.36 7.69
C VAL A 103 6.17 -1.39 8.11
N TRP A 104 6.38 -2.40 7.28
CA TRP A 104 7.35 -3.46 7.53
C TRP A 104 8.80 -2.95 7.45
N HIS A 105 9.71 -3.69 8.05
CA HIS A 105 11.13 -3.38 7.95
C HIS A 105 11.64 -3.63 6.51
N PRO A 106 12.58 -2.83 5.97
CA PRO A 106 13.09 -3.02 4.61
C PRO A 106 13.69 -4.41 4.33
N THR A 107 14.21 -5.06 5.38
CA THR A 107 14.74 -6.43 5.31
C THR A 107 13.66 -7.49 5.10
N THR A 108 12.38 -7.14 5.05
CA THR A 108 11.31 -8.07 4.69
C THR A 108 11.38 -8.44 3.20
N PHE A 109 11.98 -7.59 2.36
CA PHE A 109 12.08 -7.80 0.92
C PHE A 109 13.34 -8.57 0.49
N THR A 110 14.24 -8.91 1.42
CA THR A 110 15.53 -9.61 1.18
C THR A 110 15.64 -10.82 2.10
#